data_AF-A0A7G2S446-F1
#
_entry.id   AF-A0A7G2S446-F1
#
_cell.length_a   1.000
_cell.length_b   1.000
_cell.length_c   1.000
_cell.angle_alpha   90.00
_cell.angle_beta   90.00
_cell.angle_gamma   90.00
#
_symmetry.space_group_name_H-M   'P 1'
#
loop_
_entity.id
_entity.type
_entity.pdbx_description
1 polymer ?
#
loop_
_entity_poly.entity_id
_entity_poly.type
_entity_poly.pdbx_seq_one_letter_code
_entity_poly.pdbx_strand_id
1 'polypeptide(L)'
;MIRGLLVCLIMGCAAMARAQDCYYYWVHQCIEVVDASQRQLQQYVLISPAVNYLQAEGQQCSDAVTERQQPIAVELLARFNQAASKISACRTPVTELPARVYDKPHQATWHYNRSRKASPQKIVIPLADLPVL
;
A
#
# COMPACT_ATOMS: atom_id res chain seq x y z
N MET A 1 -25.19 -5.96 45.88
CA MET A 1 -24.67 -6.56 44.62
C MET A 1 -24.60 -5.53 43.48
N ILE A 2 -24.04 -4.33 43.74
CA ILE A 2 -23.86 -3.25 42.75
C ILE A 2 -22.36 -2.96 42.50
N ARG A 3 -21.48 -3.47 43.37
CA ARG A 3 -20.03 -3.23 43.33
C ARG A 3 -19.27 -4.00 42.24
N GLY A 4 -19.84 -5.10 41.73
CA GLY A 4 -19.22 -5.89 40.65
C GLY A 4 -19.48 -5.33 39.25
N LEU A 5 -20.59 -4.62 39.05
CA LEU A 5 -20.96 -4.08 37.73
C LEU A 5 -20.12 -2.86 37.32
N LEU A 6 -19.64 -2.09 38.30
CA LEU A 6 -18.82 -0.89 38.05
C LEU A 6 -17.39 -1.21 37.60
N VAL A 7 -16.85 -2.39 37.95
CA VAL A 7 -15.49 -2.78 37.57
C VAL A 7 -15.43 -3.24 36.11
N CYS A 8 -16.48 -3.88 35.58
CA CYS A 8 -16.55 -4.27 34.17
C CYS A 8 -16.78 -3.06 33.23
N LEU A 9 -17.40 -1.98 33.70
CA LEU A 9 -17.66 -0.79 32.89
C LEU A 9 -16.40 0.06 32.63
N ILE A 10 -15.41 0.01 33.53
CA ILE A 10 -14.16 0.79 33.38
C ILE A 10 -13.14 0.10 32.46
N MET A 11 -13.23 -1.24 32.30
CA MET A 11 -12.40 -1.96 31.32
C MET A 11 -12.85 -1.79 29.86
N GLY A 12 -14.06 -1.25 29.62
CA GLY A 12 -14.57 -0.99 28.27
C GLY A 12 -14.13 0.33 27.63
N CYS A 13 -13.54 1.27 28.40
CA CYS A 13 -13.25 2.63 27.93
C CYS A 13 -11.78 2.87 27.51
N ALA A 14 -10.94 1.85 27.47
CA ALA A 14 -9.51 2.01 27.20
C ALA A 14 -9.11 1.93 25.72
N ALA A 15 -10.06 1.67 24.81
CA ALA A 15 -9.85 1.93 23.39
C ALA A 15 -10.38 3.33 23.06
N MET A 16 -9.85 4.36 23.74
CA MET A 16 -9.90 5.69 23.15
C MET A 16 -9.13 5.58 21.85
N ALA A 17 -9.90 5.53 20.78
CA ALA A 17 -9.46 5.33 19.43
C ALA A 17 -8.71 6.61 19.04
N ARG A 18 -7.44 6.68 19.45
CA ARG A 18 -6.60 7.86 19.26
C ARG A 18 -6.35 8.02 17.77
N ALA A 19 -6.29 9.28 17.33
CA ALA A 19 -5.81 9.60 16.01
C ALA A 19 -4.45 8.92 15.79
N GLN A 20 -4.35 8.06 14.78
CA GLN A 20 -3.14 7.32 14.46
C GLN A 20 -2.56 7.84 13.15
N ASP A 21 -1.27 8.11 13.15
CA ASP A 21 -0.52 8.50 11.96
C ASP A 21 -0.25 7.26 11.10
N CYS A 22 -0.80 7.25 9.89
CA CYS A 22 -0.69 6.15 8.96
C CYS A 22 0.10 6.59 7.72
N TYR A 23 0.98 5.71 7.27
CA TYR A 23 1.84 5.93 6.12
C TYR A 23 1.58 4.84 5.11
N TYR A 24 1.35 5.23 3.86
CA TYR A 24 0.96 4.26 2.83
C TYR A 24 1.58 4.55 1.48
N TYR A 25 1.67 3.53 0.63
CA TYR A 25 2.06 3.66 -0.76
C TYR A 25 1.50 2.49 -1.58
N TRP A 26 1.32 2.70 -2.89
CA TRP A 26 0.87 1.64 -3.80
C TRP A 26 2.03 1.09 -4.59
N VAL A 27 2.05 -0.22 -4.78
CA VAL A 27 3.07 -0.89 -5.58
C VAL A 27 2.48 -2.11 -6.28
N HIS A 28 2.84 -2.29 -7.53
CA HIS A 28 2.53 -3.47 -8.32
C HIS A 28 3.81 -3.97 -8.98
N GLN A 29 4.02 -5.29 -9.00
CA GLN A 29 5.22 -5.89 -9.56
C GLN A 29 4.85 -6.95 -10.58
N CYS A 30 5.47 -6.85 -11.76
CA CYS A 30 5.43 -7.86 -12.80
C CYS A 30 6.83 -8.46 -12.98
N ILE A 31 6.90 -9.73 -13.37
CA ILE A 31 8.16 -10.43 -13.61
C ILE A 31 8.09 -11.10 -14.97
N GLU A 32 9.12 -10.91 -15.78
CA GLU A 32 9.33 -11.61 -17.04
C GLU A 32 10.56 -12.51 -16.92
N VAL A 33 10.44 -13.72 -17.47
CA VAL A 33 11.56 -14.64 -17.64
C VAL A 33 12.22 -14.30 -18.97
N VAL A 34 13.41 -13.70 -18.92
CA VAL A 34 14.18 -13.32 -20.12
C VAL A 34 14.90 -14.54 -20.68
N ASP A 35 15.52 -15.34 -19.81
CA ASP A 35 16.14 -16.61 -20.16
C ASP A 35 15.99 -17.59 -18.99
N ALA A 36 15.22 -18.65 -19.20
CA ALA A 36 14.98 -19.67 -18.17
C ALA A 36 16.23 -20.52 -17.89
N SER A 37 17.10 -20.73 -18.88
CA SER A 37 18.32 -21.53 -18.74
C SER A 37 19.36 -20.83 -17.87
N GLN A 38 19.42 -19.50 -17.96
CA GLN A 38 20.30 -18.65 -17.17
C GLN A 38 19.63 -18.07 -15.90
N ARG A 39 18.36 -18.43 -15.65
CA ARG A 39 17.52 -17.86 -14.58
C ARG A 39 17.50 -16.32 -14.62
N GLN A 40 17.57 -15.76 -15.81
CA GLN A 40 17.55 -14.32 -16.01
C GLN A 40 16.10 -13.85 -15.94
N LEU A 41 15.79 -13.11 -14.88
CA LEU A 41 14.48 -12.52 -14.63
C LEU A 41 14.58 -11.01 -14.74
N GLN A 42 13.60 -10.38 -15.38
CA GLN A 42 13.41 -8.93 -15.35
C GLN A 42 12.18 -8.60 -14.51
N GLN A 43 12.37 -7.73 -13.52
CA GLN A 43 11.31 -7.23 -12.65
C GLN A 43 10.92 -5.82 -13.08
N TYR A 44 9.63 -5.58 -13.15
CA TYR A 44 9.06 -4.26 -13.37
C TYR A 44 8.23 -3.88 -12.16
N VAL A 45 8.55 -2.76 -11.52
CA VAL A 45 7.87 -2.28 -10.32
C VAL A 45 7.20 -0.96 -10.63
N LEU A 46 5.88 -0.97 -10.74
CA LEU A 46 5.06 0.24 -10.78
C LEU A 46 4.80 0.68 -9.34
N ILE A 47 5.04 1.95 -9.02
CA ILE A 47 4.96 2.43 -7.63
C ILE A 47 4.42 3.86 -7.56
N SER A 48 3.69 4.20 -6.50
CA SER A 48 3.34 5.59 -6.22
C SER A 48 4.60 6.46 -6.04
N PRO A 49 4.51 7.78 -6.27
CA PRO A 49 5.69 8.63 -6.38
C PRO A 49 6.31 8.97 -5.01
N ALA A 50 5.57 8.73 -3.92
CA ALA A 50 5.99 8.95 -2.55
C ALA A 50 5.29 7.98 -1.59
N VAL A 51 5.78 7.98 -0.35
CA VAL A 51 5.01 7.55 0.81
C VAL A 51 4.04 8.67 1.17
N ASN A 52 2.76 8.36 1.20
CA ASN A 52 1.69 9.26 1.57
C ASN A 52 1.38 9.16 3.07
N TYR A 53 0.67 10.15 3.58
CA TYR A 53 0.24 10.25 4.96
C TYR A 53 -1.29 10.24 5.05
N LEU A 54 -1.81 9.60 6.08
CA LEU A 54 -3.21 9.56 6.41
C LEU A 54 -3.37 9.58 7.92
N GLN A 55 -4.21 10.46 8.46
CA GLN A 55 -4.58 10.40 9.87
C GLN A 55 -5.83 9.52 10.01
N ALA A 56 -5.73 8.41 10.74
CA ALA A 56 -6.85 7.53 11.04
C ALA A 56 -7.53 7.99 12.34
N GLU A 57 -8.83 8.28 12.28
CA GLU A 57 -9.61 8.77 13.42
C GLU A 57 -10.17 7.60 14.24
N GLY A 58 -9.30 6.99 15.03
CA GLY A 58 -9.72 5.88 15.90
C GLY A 58 -9.96 4.55 15.18
N GLN A 59 -9.42 4.41 13.98
CA GLN A 59 -9.39 3.16 13.24
C GLN A 59 -7.95 2.64 13.17
N GLN A 60 -7.79 1.34 12.98
CA GLN A 60 -6.49 0.79 12.62
C GLN A 60 -6.10 1.32 11.23
N CYS A 61 -4.81 1.60 11.03
CA CYS A 61 -4.33 2.17 9.77
C CYS A 61 -4.73 1.37 8.52
N SER A 62 -4.74 0.04 8.60
CA SER A 62 -5.17 -0.82 7.48
C SER A 62 -6.61 -0.56 7.07
N ASP A 63 -7.48 -0.38 8.06
CA ASP A 63 -8.93 -0.24 7.87
C ASP A 63 -9.24 1.16 7.32
N ALA A 64 -8.65 2.19 7.94
CA ALA A 64 -8.80 3.58 7.50
C ALA A 64 -8.32 3.79 6.05
N VAL A 65 -7.17 3.21 5.70
CA VAL A 65 -6.64 3.28 4.33
C VAL A 65 -7.55 2.52 3.37
N THR A 66 -8.01 1.32 3.74
CA THR A 66 -8.90 0.52 2.89
C THR A 66 -10.23 1.23 2.64
N GLU A 67 -10.82 1.82 3.67
CA GLU A 67 -12.07 2.58 3.58
C GLU A 67 -11.90 3.80 2.67
N ARG A 68 -10.87 4.63 2.91
CA ARG A 68 -10.60 5.82 2.08
C ARG A 68 -10.17 5.49 0.65
N GLN A 69 -9.66 4.28 0.40
CA GLN A 69 -9.28 3.85 -0.94
C GLN A 69 -10.51 3.51 -1.81
N GLN A 70 -11.61 3.03 -1.22
CA GLN A 70 -12.82 2.63 -1.96
C GLN A 70 -13.28 3.65 -3.01
N PRO A 71 -13.45 4.96 -2.69
CA PRO A 71 -13.91 5.94 -3.67
C PRO A 71 -12.93 6.16 -4.84
N ILE A 72 -11.63 5.90 -4.64
CA ILE A 72 -10.60 6.12 -5.66
C ILE A 72 -10.12 4.82 -6.33
N ALA A 73 -10.60 3.65 -5.89
CA ALA A 73 -10.07 2.36 -6.30
C ALA A 73 -10.14 2.14 -7.82
N VAL A 74 -11.24 2.56 -8.46
CA VAL A 74 -11.44 2.44 -9.91
C VAL A 74 -10.43 3.29 -10.68
N GLU A 75 -10.27 4.57 -10.30
CA GLU A 75 -9.29 5.44 -10.95
C GLU A 75 -7.86 4.95 -10.72
N LEU A 76 -7.54 4.58 -9.47
CA LEU A 76 -6.23 4.06 -9.10
C LEU A 76 -5.86 2.81 -9.92
N LEU A 77 -6.78 1.85 -10.04
CA LEU A 77 -6.59 0.65 -10.88
C LEU A 77 -6.42 1.03 -12.35
N ALA A 78 -7.20 1.99 -12.85
CA ALA A 78 -7.06 2.46 -14.24
C ALA A 78 -5.67 3.05 -14.51
N ARG A 79 -5.11 3.86 -13.60
CA ARG A 79 -3.75 4.42 -13.73
C ARG A 79 -2.68 3.33 -13.74
N PHE A 80 -2.78 2.36 -12.82
CA PHE A 80 -1.83 1.25 -12.76
C PHE A 80 -1.93 0.35 -14.01
N ASN A 81 -3.14 0.02 -14.45
CA ASN A 81 -3.35 -0.79 -15.65
C ASN A 81 -2.92 -0.06 -16.93
N GLN A 82 -3.12 1.25 -17.02
CA GLN A 82 -2.65 2.05 -18.14
C GLN A 82 -1.11 1.98 -18.25
N ALA A 83 -0.39 2.14 -17.13
CA ALA A 83 1.06 2.04 -17.12
C ALA A 83 1.54 0.59 -17.37
N ALA A 84 0.88 -0.38 -16.75
CA ALA A 84 1.17 -1.81 -16.91
C ALA A 84 0.99 -2.29 -18.35
N SER A 85 -0.01 -1.79 -19.08
CA SER A 85 -0.28 -2.18 -20.48
C SER A 85 0.89 -1.92 -21.44
N LYS A 86 1.83 -1.06 -21.07
CA LYS A 86 3.03 -0.73 -21.85
C LYS A 86 4.21 -1.68 -21.56
N ILE A 87 4.03 -2.65 -20.66
CA ILE A 87 5.07 -3.54 -20.15
C ILE A 87 4.72 -4.98 -20.54
N SER A 88 5.58 -5.63 -21.32
CA SER A 88 5.41 -7.02 -21.78
C SER A 88 5.16 -8.02 -20.66
N ALA A 89 5.79 -7.79 -19.50
CA ALA A 89 5.67 -8.60 -18.29
C ALA A 89 4.30 -8.50 -17.59
N CYS A 90 3.55 -7.41 -17.81
CA CYS A 90 2.29 -7.12 -17.10
C CYS A 90 1.05 -7.45 -17.95
N ARG A 91 0.98 -8.68 -18.47
CA ARG A 91 -0.10 -9.08 -19.40
C ARG A 91 -1.47 -9.21 -18.73
N THR A 92 -1.48 -9.62 -17.47
CA THR A 92 -2.71 -9.75 -16.69
C THR A 92 -3.04 -8.41 -16.05
N PRO A 93 -4.23 -7.84 -16.30
CA PRO A 93 -4.65 -6.62 -15.64
C PRO A 93 -4.68 -6.78 -14.12
N VAL A 94 -4.30 -5.72 -13.42
CA VAL A 94 -4.44 -5.59 -11.98
C VAL A 94 -5.93 -5.47 -11.65
N THR A 95 -6.46 -6.43 -10.89
CA THR A 95 -7.87 -6.42 -10.43
C THR A 95 -8.01 -5.83 -9.03
N GLU A 96 -6.96 -5.91 -8.23
CA GLU A 96 -6.90 -5.38 -6.87
C GLU A 96 -5.53 -4.74 -6.63
N LEU A 97 -5.53 -3.58 -5.96
CA LEU A 97 -4.31 -2.86 -5.63
C LEU A 97 -4.37 -2.33 -4.19
N PRO A 98 -4.19 -3.20 -3.18
CA PRO A 98 -4.16 -2.74 -1.80
C PRO A 98 -2.93 -1.85 -1.56
N ALA A 99 -3.11 -0.79 -0.78
CA ALA A 99 -1.98 -0.01 -0.29
C ALA A 99 -1.14 -0.84 0.68
N ARG A 100 0.18 -0.61 0.66
CA ARG A 100 1.06 -1.04 1.76
C ARG A 100 0.98 0.00 2.85
N VAL A 101 0.55 -0.41 4.04
CA VAL A 101 0.24 0.51 5.15
C VAL A 101 1.15 0.24 6.34
N TYR A 102 1.56 1.31 7.00
CA TYR A 102 2.43 1.29 8.17
C TYR A 102 1.96 2.33 9.18
N ASP A 103 2.10 2.01 10.47
CA ASP A 103 1.86 2.93 11.59
C ASP A 103 3.11 3.75 11.98
N LYS A 104 4.25 3.45 11.34
CA LYS A 104 5.56 4.03 11.67
C LYS A 104 6.23 4.59 10.42
N PRO A 105 6.67 5.87 10.43
CA PRO A 105 7.22 6.53 9.24
C PRO A 105 8.52 5.88 8.74
N HIS A 106 9.38 5.45 9.65
CA HIS A 106 10.66 4.82 9.30
C HIS A 106 10.47 3.47 8.61
N GLN A 107 9.45 2.70 8.99
CA GLN A 107 9.13 1.42 8.35
C GLN A 107 8.62 1.65 6.93
N ALA A 108 7.65 2.56 6.77
CA ALA A 108 7.13 2.94 5.46
C ALA A 108 8.26 3.39 4.52
N THR A 109 9.13 4.28 5.01
CA THR A 109 10.27 4.81 4.25
C THR A 109 11.25 3.71 3.85
N TRP A 110 11.58 2.81 4.78
CA TRP A 110 12.49 1.69 4.50
C TRP A 110 11.93 0.74 3.43
N HIS A 111 10.66 0.35 3.56
CA HIS A 111 10.00 -0.54 2.59
C HIS A 111 9.81 0.12 1.23
N TYR A 112 9.46 1.40 1.21
CA TYR A 112 9.36 2.21 0.00
C TYR A 112 10.70 2.30 -0.74
N ASN A 113 11.77 2.65 -0.03
CA ASN A 113 13.13 2.72 -0.61
C ASN A 113 13.61 1.36 -1.12
N ARG A 114 13.30 0.27 -0.41
CA ARG A 114 13.59 -1.10 -0.89
C ARG A 114 12.81 -1.44 -2.17
N SER A 115 11.55 -1.02 -2.24
CA SER A 115 10.71 -1.19 -3.43
C SER A 115 11.24 -0.38 -4.61
N ARG A 116 11.84 0.80 -4.36
CA ARG A 116 12.44 1.67 -5.38
C ARG A 116 13.89 1.39 -5.74
N LYS A 117 14.61 0.58 -4.96
CA LYS A 117 16.01 0.27 -5.25
C LYS A 117 16.09 -0.43 -6.61
N ALA A 118 16.61 0.29 -7.60
CA ALA A 118 16.86 -0.23 -8.94
C ALA A 118 18.04 -1.21 -8.92
N SER A 119 18.01 -2.15 -9.85
CA SER A 119 19.12 -3.08 -10.12
C SER A 119 19.12 -3.40 -11.62
N PRO A 120 20.16 -4.05 -12.17
CA PRO A 120 20.18 -4.41 -13.59
C PRO A 120 18.93 -5.21 -14.03
N GLN A 121 18.39 -6.02 -13.12
CA GLN A 121 17.22 -6.88 -13.33
C GLN A 121 15.91 -6.25 -12.84
N LYS A 122 15.91 -4.99 -12.40
CA LYS A 122 14.74 -4.35 -11.80
C LYS A 122 14.57 -2.91 -12.28
N ILE A 123 13.53 -2.72 -13.08
CA ILE A 123 13.10 -1.43 -13.58
C ILE A 123 11.99 -0.91 -12.67
N VAL A 124 12.15 0.32 -12.17
CA VAL A 124 11.18 0.98 -11.30
C VAL A 124 10.52 2.11 -12.08
N ILE A 125 9.20 2.14 -12.06
CA ILE A 125 8.36 3.09 -12.80
C ILE A 125 7.47 3.82 -11.79
N PRO A 126 7.90 5.00 -11.32
CA PRO A 126 7.05 5.86 -10.50
C PRO A 126 5.88 6.37 -11.32
N LEU A 127 4.67 6.27 -10.78
CA LEU A 127 3.45 6.80 -11.40
C LEU A 127 3.16 8.18 -10.80
N ALA A 128 3.08 9.21 -11.64
CA ALA A 128 2.64 10.54 -11.24
C ALA A 128 1.11 10.65 -11.21
N ASP A 129 0.60 11.71 -10.58
CA ASP A 129 -0.81 12.12 -10.62
C ASP A 129 -1.79 11.00 -10.20
N LEU A 130 -1.41 10.22 -9.19
CA LEU A 130 -2.30 9.24 -8.56
C LEU A 130 -3.31 9.96 -7.65
N PRO A 131 -4.55 9.46 -7.53
CA PRO A 131 -5.51 9.97 -6.56
C PRO A 131 -4.97 9.82 -5.12
N VAL A 132 -5.37 10.73 -4.24
CA VAL A 132 -4.95 10.76 -2.82
C VAL A 132 -6.09 10.25 -1.94
N LEU A 133 -5.77 9.53 -0.86
CA LEU A 133 -6.72 9.09 0.17
C LEU A 133 -7.25 10.23 1.05
#